data_AF-A0AAF0ZGP2-F1
#
_entry.id   AF-A0AAF0ZGP2-F1
#
_cell.length_a   1.000
_cell.length_b   1.000
_cell.length_c   1.000
_cell.angle_alpha   90.00
_cell.angle_beta   90.00
_cell.angle_gamma   90.00
#
_symmetry.space_group_name_H-M   'P 1'
#
loop_
_entity.id
_entity.type
_entity.pdbx_description
1 polymer ?
#
loop_
_entity_poly.entity_id
_entity_poly.type
_entity_poly.pdbx_seq_one_letter_code
_entity_poly.pdbx_strand_id
1 'polypeptide(L)'
;MSSNEESMEDSNGHSFGKVKQRFKDRSQVTHLMGVLGFGAFCFILGARPKDIRYVYCLFYVIFVPLRWIYYRYKKWHYYLLDFCYYANTIFLVTLLFFPTKEKLFMVCFSFAEGPLAWALIVWRCSLVFSSVDKIVSVFIHLLPGLVFFTIRWWDPEFFGAMHPEGTPERASWPYVESQSYLWTWLFWVPLAAYFLWQVLYYLIVDVLRRQRFLRDPEVMTSYRELSKKAKKANNVWWRVSGLLGDQNRLLMYILLQAVFTVATTALTVPIFLSYKLHVVFQIFKVSASIWNGGNFMLDVMPRQVILKEEKKKSKMSTVPDQSDEISLHESATETNNTSETVHSE
;
A
#
# COMPACT_ATOMS: atom_id res chain seq x y z
N MET A 1 -48.05 -1.56 -21.33
CA MET A 1 -46.91 -1.02 -20.56
C MET A 1 -45.91 -2.09 -20.11
N SER A 2 -46.31 -3.36 -19.92
CA SER A 2 -45.42 -4.46 -19.49
C SER A 2 -44.24 -4.83 -20.41
N SER A 3 -44.34 -4.68 -21.74
CA SER A 3 -43.29 -5.09 -22.68
C SER A 3 -42.04 -4.19 -22.70
N ASN A 4 -42.16 -2.94 -22.24
CA ASN A 4 -41.05 -2.01 -22.16
C ASN A 4 -40.23 -2.18 -20.88
N GLU A 5 -40.81 -2.66 -19.78
CA GLU A 5 -40.08 -2.94 -18.54
C GLU A 5 -39.26 -4.23 -18.66
N GLU A 6 -39.84 -5.28 -19.23
CA GLU A 6 -39.17 -6.58 -19.43
C GLU A 6 -37.95 -6.46 -20.38
N SER A 7 -38.08 -5.66 -21.44
CA SER A 7 -36.96 -5.38 -22.36
C SER A 7 -35.88 -4.46 -21.76
N MET A 8 -36.23 -3.60 -20.79
CA MET A 8 -35.26 -2.77 -20.06
C MET A 8 -34.49 -3.57 -19.00
N GLU A 9 -35.15 -4.51 -18.32
CA GLU A 9 -34.51 -5.43 -17.38
C GLU A 9 -33.52 -6.39 -18.07
N ASP A 10 -33.90 -6.96 -19.21
CA ASP A 10 -33.02 -7.86 -19.99
C ASP A 10 -31.81 -7.11 -20.58
N SER A 11 -32.03 -5.88 -21.06
CA SER A 11 -30.97 -4.97 -21.53
C SER A 11 -29.95 -4.65 -20.42
N ASN A 12 -30.43 -4.33 -19.22
CA ASN A 12 -29.60 -4.07 -18.05
C ASN A 12 -28.88 -5.32 -17.55
N GLY A 13 -29.53 -6.49 -17.59
CA GLY A 13 -28.94 -7.79 -17.25
C GLY A 13 -27.78 -8.18 -18.18
N HIS A 14 -27.96 -8.01 -19.49
CA HIS A 14 -26.94 -8.32 -20.49
C HIS A 14 -25.76 -7.34 -20.46
N SER A 15 -26.00 -6.05 -20.28
CA SER A 15 -24.95 -5.03 -20.06
C SER A 15 -24.15 -5.31 -18.78
N PHE A 16 -24.84 -5.69 -17.70
CA PHE A 16 -24.22 -6.04 -16.43
C PHE A 16 -23.35 -7.31 -16.52
N GLY A 17 -23.84 -8.34 -17.22
CA GLY A 17 -23.08 -9.56 -17.52
C GLY A 17 -21.78 -9.26 -18.26
N LYS A 18 -21.84 -8.39 -19.30
CA LYS A 18 -20.66 -7.94 -20.05
C LYS A 18 -19.66 -7.15 -19.20
N VAL A 19 -20.13 -6.28 -18.30
CA VAL A 19 -19.25 -5.53 -17.39
C VAL A 19 -18.58 -6.47 -16.40
N LYS A 20 -19.33 -7.39 -15.78
CA LYS A 20 -18.80 -8.41 -14.86
C LYS A 20 -17.74 -9.28 -15.53
N GLN A 21 -18.00 -9.70 -16.78
CA GLN A 21 -17.06 -10.47 -17.57
C GLN A 21 -15.78 -9.67 -17.87
N ARG A 22 -15.88 -8.41 -18.34
CA ARG A 22 -14.71 -7.55 -18.57
C ARG A 22 -13.86 -7.32 -17.32
N PHE A 23 -14.48 -7.19 -16.14
CA PHE A 23 -13.74 -7.08 -14.88
C PHE A 23 -13.01 -8.38 -14.53
N LYS A 24 -13.66 -9.53 -14.74
CA LYS A 24 -13.05 -10.86 -14.56
C LYS A 24 -11.85 -11.03 -15.49
N ASP A 25 -12.00 -10.70 -16.77
CA ASP A 25 -10.94 -10.84 -17.77
C ASP A 25 -9.73 -9.93 -17.43
N ARG A 26 -9.97 -8.67 -17.03
CA ARG A 26 -8.89 -7.77 -16.56
C ARG A 26 -8.16 -8.31 -15.34
N SER A 27 -8.90 -8.88 -14.38
CA SER A 27 -8.32 -9.49 -13.18
C SER A 27 -7.47 -10.72 -13.53
N GLN A 28 -7.91 -11.52 -14.50
CA GLN A 28 -7.17 -12.70 -14.97
C GLN A 28 -5.88 -12.31 -15.70
N VAL A 29 -5.93 -11.32 -16.60
CA VAL A 29 -4.74 -10.80 -17.28
C VAL A 29 -3.76 -10.21 -16.27
N THR A 30 -4.25 -9.43 -15.30
CA THR A 30 -3.40 -8.88 -14.24
C THR A 30 -2.73 -9.98 -13.43
N HIS A 31 -3.48 -11.03 -13.08
CA HIS A 31 -2.95 -12.18 -12.36
C HIS A 31 -1.86 -12.90 -13.16
N LEU A 32 -2.11 -13.22 -14.43
CA LEU A 32 -1.13 -13.85 -15.30
C LEU A 32 0.16 -13.02 -15.39
N MET A 33 0.03 -11.72 -15.68
CA MET A 33 1.17 -10.81 -15.77
C MET A 33 1.92 -10.68 -14.44
N GLY A 34 1.20 -10.65 -13.32
CA GLY A 34 1.78 -10.61 -11.99
C GLY A 34 2.59 -11.86 -11.67
N VAL A 35 2.06 -13.05 -12.00
CA VAL A 35 2.75 -14.34 -11.79
C VAL A 35 3.96 -14.46 -12.72
N LEU A 36 3.81 -14.14 -14.01
CA LEU A 36 4.94 -14.16 -14.96
C LEU A 36 6.02 -13.16 -14.56
N GLY A 37 5.66 -11.95 -14.15
CA GLY A 37 6.60 -10.94 -13.69
C GLY A 37 7.36 -11.36 -12.42
N PHE A 38 6.66 -11.95 -11.45
CA PHE A 38 7.30 -12.48 -10.24
C PHE A 38 8.17 -13.71 -10.53
N GLY A 39 7.73 -14.60 -11.42
CA GLY A 39 8.52 -15.74 -11.89
C GLY A 39 9.80 -15.30 -12.61
N ALA A 40 9.70 -14.32 -13.50
CA ALA A 40 10.85 -13.73 -14.18
C ALA A 40 11.82 -13.08 -13.18
N PHE A 41 11.30 -12.36 -12.17
CA PHE A 41 12.12 -11.82 -11.10
C PHE A 41 12.89 -12.91 -10.35
N CYS A 42 12.22 -14.00 -9.92
CA CYS A 42 12.86 -15.12 -9.25
C CYS A 42 13.90 -15.82 -10.14
N PHE A 43 13.62 -15.97 -11.43
CA PHE A 43 14.55 -16.53 -12.40
C PHE A 43 15.82 -15.69 -12.53
N ILE A 44 15.70 -14.37 -12.70
CA ILE A 44 16.85 -13.46 -12.76
C ILE A 44 17.60 -13.45 -11.42
N LEU A 45 16.88 -13.51 -10.30
CA LEU A 45 17.49 -13.55 -8.97
C LEU A 45 18.34 -14.80 -8.76
N GLY A 46 17.99 -15.93 -9.38
CA GLY A 46 18.81 -17.16 -9.33
C GLY A 46 19.91 -17.19 -10.40
N ALA A 47 19.58 -16.81 -11.64
CA ALA A 47 20.49 -16.93 -12.78
C ALA A 47 21.53 -15.82 -12.86
N ARG A 48 21.15 -14.57 -12.51
CA ARG A 48 22.03 -13.40 -12.59
C ARG A 48 21.71 -12.35 -11.50
N PRO A 49 22.08 -12.64 -10.24
CA PRO A 49 21.72 -11.81 -9.07
C PRO A 49 22.20 -10.36 -9.13
N LYS A 50 23.29 -10.09 -9.86
CA LYS A 50 23.85 -8.75 -10.10
C LYS A 50 22.88 -7.81 -10.81
N ASP A 51 21.99 -8.35 -11.65
CA ASP A 51 21.07 -7.56 -12.46
C ASP A 51 19.82 -7.14 -11.67
N ILE A 52 19.60 -7.71 -10.48
CA ILE A 52 18.42 -7.43 -9.65
C ILE A 52 18.35 -5.96 -9.22
N ARG A 53 19.49 -5.28 -9.05
CA ARG A 53 19.51 -3.83 -8.79
C ARG A 53 18.87 -3.05 -9.94
N TYR A 54 19.13 -3.44 -11.20
CA TYR A 54 18.57 -2.77 -12.38
C TYR A 54 17.09 -3.10 -12.56
N VAL A 55 16.69 -4.35 -12.30
CA VAL A 55 15.28 -4.77 -12.30
C VAL A 55 14.49 -3.96 -11.27
N TYR A 56 15.01 -3.79 -10.06
CA TYR A 56 14.42 -2.93 -9.04
C TYR A 56 14.34 -1.46 -9.48
N CYS A 57 15.42 -0.91 -10.05
CA CYS A 57 15.44 0.48 -10.52
C CYS A 57 14.39 0.72 -11.61
N LEU A 58 14.32 -0.17 -12.60
CA LEU A 58 13.33 -0.13 -13.68
C LEU A 58 11.91 -0.23 -13.13
N PHE A 59 11.68 -1.18 -12.21
CA PHE A 59 10.39 -1.33 -11.54
C PHE A 59 9.96 -0.03 -10.86
N TYR A 60 10.83 0.59 -10.07
CA TYR A 60 10.46 1.81 -9.34
C TYR A 60 10.18 2.99 -10.27
N VAL A 61 11.05 3.23 -11.26
CA VAL A 61 10.92 4.34 -12.23
C VAL A 61 9.65 4.21 -13.08
N ILE A 62 9.16 2.99 -13.34
CA ILE A 62 7.92 2.79 -14.08
C ILE A 62 6.70 2.86 -13.16
N PHE A 63 6.66 2.05 -12.10
CA PHE A 63 5.42 1.83 -11.35
C PHE A 63 5.10 2.96 -10.37
N VAL A 64 6.09 3.69 -9.85
CA VAL A 64 5.82 4.80 -8.92
C VAL A 64 5.19 6.00 -9.61
N PRO A 65 5.66 6.46 -10.79
CA PRO A 65 4.96 7.51 -11.54
C PRO A 65 3.54 7.10 -11.96
N LEU A 66 3.35 5.86 -12.44
CA LEU A 66 2.01 5.35 -12.75
C LEU A 66 1.10 5.35 -11.52
N ARG A 67 1.63 4.96 -10.35
CA ARG A 67 0.90 4.99 -9.08
C ARG A 67 0.60 6.42 -8.64
N TRP A 68 1.49 7.37 -8.86
CA TRP A 68 1.21 8.79 -8.62
C TRP A 68 0.00 9.28 -9.44
N ILE A 69 -0.03 9.01 -10.74
CA ILE A 69 -1.15 9.38 -11.62
C ILE A 69 -2.46 8.77 -11.09
N TYR A 70 -2.44 7.48 -10.79
CA TYR A 70 -3.61 6.77 -10.24
C TYR A 70 -4.06 7.35 -8.89
N TYR A 71 -3.13 7.67 -7.99
CA TYR A 71 -3.43 8.19 -6.67
C TYR A 71 -3.87 9.66 -6.70
N ARG A 72 -3.44 10.44 -7.68
CA ARG A 72 -3.94 11.80 -7.90
C ARG A 72 -5.42 11.76 -8.26
N TYR A 73 -5.82 10.87 -9.18
CA TYR A 73 -7.22 10.66 -9.53
C TYR A 73 -8.08 10.22 -8.32
N LYS A 74 -7.52 9.38 -7.43
CA LYS A 74 -8.19 8.93 -6.20
C LYS A 74 -8.08 9.89 -5.00
N LYS A 75 -7.41 11.04 -5.14
CA LYS A 75 -7.06 11.96 -4.04
C LYS A 75 -6.24 11.31 -2.89
N TRP A 76 -5.45 10.29 -3.22
CA TRP A 76 -4.61 9.50 -2.33
C TRP A 76 -3.11 9.79 -2.46
N HIS A 77 -2.74 10.78 -3.27
CA HIS A 77 -1.36 11.11 -3.62
C HIS A 77 -0.45 11.48 -2.44
N TYR A 78 -1.01 11.88 -1.30
CA TYR A 78 -0.22 12.14 -0.09
C TYR A 78 0.38 10.88 0.54
N TYR A 79 -0.10 9.67 0.19
CA TYR A 79 0.59 8.43 0.56
C TYR A 79 2.00 8.33 -0.05
N LEU A 80 2.26 9.00 -1.18
CA LEU A 80 3.59 8.99 -1.79
C LEU A 80 4.61 9.85 -1.01
N LEU A 81 4.18 10.57 0.03
CA LEU A 81 5.07 11.25 0.97
C LEU A 81 5.55 10.33 2.10
N ASP A 82 5.01 9.12 2.20
CA ASP A 82 5.39 8.18 3.25
C ASP A 82 6.86 7.78 3.16
N PHE A 83 7.41 7.35 4.30
CA PHE A 83 8.83 7.06 4.45
C PHE A 83 9.36 6.02 3.45
N CYS A 84 8.54 5.04 3.06
CA CYS A 84 8.96 4.03 2.09
C CYS A 84 9.31 4.63 0.72
N TYR A 85 8.59 5.64 0.24
CA TYR A 85 8.92 6.32 -1.01
C TYR A 85 10.16 7.20 -0.87
N TYR A 86 10.32 7.87 0.27
CA TYR A 86 11.53 8.63 0.59
C TYR A 86 12.78 7.72 0.56
N ALA A 87 12.73 6.60 1.29
CA ALA A 87 13.82 5.63 1.35
C ALA A 87 14.11 5.02 -0.03
N ASN A 88 13.09 4.59 -0.79
CA ASN A 88 13.29 4.00 -2.11
C ASN A 88 13.90 4.99 -3.12
N THR A 89 13.58 6.29 -3.02
CA THR A 89 14.25 7.33 -3.83
C THR A 89 15.73 7.42 -3.48
N ILE A 90 16.11 7.35 -2.19
CA ILE A 90 17.52 7.30 -1.78
C ILE A 90 18.18 6.02 -2.31
N PHE A 91 17.47 4.88 -2.31
CA PHE A 91 17.99 3.63 -2.86
C PHE A 91 18.29 3.77 -4.35
N LEU A 92 17.37 4.35 -5.13
CA LEU A 92 17.60 4.60 -6.56
C LEU A 92 18.84 5.46 -6.80
N VAL A 93 18.96 6.58 -6.09
CA VAL A 93 20.10 7.48 -6.24
C VAL A 93 21.40 6.77 -5.88
N THR A 94 21.39 5.99 -4.79
CA THR A 94 22.55 5.22 -4.35
C THR A 94 22.94 4.15 -5.36
N LEU A 95 21.98 3.35 -5.84
CA LEU A 95 22.25 2.25 -6.77
C LEU A 95 22.69 2.72 -8.16
N LEU A 96 22.18 3.87 -8.63
CA LEU A 96 22.49 4.39 -9.96
C LEU A 96 23.75 5.27 -10.00
N PHE A 97 23.96 6.12 -9.01
CA PHE A 97 25.02 7.13 -9.04
C PHE A 97 26.16 6.89 -8.03
N PHE A 98 25.87 6.20 -6.93
CA PHE A 98 26.84 5.99 -5.84
C PHE A 98 26.95 4.52 -5.40
N PRO A 99 26.99 3.53 -6.32
CA PRO A 99 26.85 2.13 -5.95
C PRO A 99 27.95 1.67 -4.99
N THR A 100 29.18 2.17 -5.16
CA THR A 100 30.38 1.77 -4.38
C THR A 100 30.53 2.51 -3.05
N LYS A 101 29.63 3.42 -2.68
CA LYS A 101 29.75 4.19 -1.43
C LYS A 101 29.24 3.37 -0.24
N GLU A 102 30.17 2.79 0.52
CA GLU A 102 29.92 1.96 1.71
C GLU A 102 28.93 2.58 2.71
N LYS A 103 29.16 3.86 3.05
CA LYS A 103 28.35 4.59 4.01
C LYS A 103 26.89 4.72 3.57
N LEU A 104 26.67 5.04 2.30
CA LEU A 104 25.32 5.13 1.72
C LEU A 104 24.67 3.74 1.65
N PHE A 105 25.44 2.71 1.31
CA PHE A 105 24.94 1.33 1.35
C PHE A 105 24.45 0.93 2.75
N MET A 106 25.22 1.21 3.81
CA MET A 106 24.81 0.90 5.19
C MET A 106 23.53 1.63 5.57
N VAL A 107 23.40 2.91 5.22
CA VAL A 107 22.17 3.67 5.47
C VAL A 107 20.99 3.05 4.73
N CYS A 108 21.16 2.71 3.46
CA CYS A 108 20.09 2.12 2.66
C CYS A 108 19.71 0.71 3.13
N PHE A 109 20.70 -0.10 3.52
CA PHE A 109 20.50 -1.41 4.11
C PHE A 109 19.64 -1.30 5.37
N SER A 110 19.96 -0.35 6.25
CA SER A 110 19.24 -0.09 7.49
C SER A 110 17.77 0.28 7.22
N PHE A 111 17.50 1.12 6.23
CA PHE A 111 16.12 1.43 5.85
C PHE A 111 15.37 0.23 5.26
N ALA A 112 16.02 -0.53 4.38
CA ALA A 112 15.42 -1.67 3.70
C ALA A 112 15.10 -2.82 4.66
N GLU A 113 16.06 -3.22 5.50
CA GLU A 113 15.92 -4.34 6.44
C GLU A 113 15.30 -3.93 7.78
N GLY A 114 15.24 -2.64 8.08
CA GLY A 114 14.60 -2.09 9.28
C GLY A 114 13.15 -1.69 8.98
N PRO A 115 12.81 -0.40 9.05
CA PRO A 115 11.43 0.07 9.02
C PRO A 115 10.62 -0.40 7.80
N LEU A 116 11.20 -0.52 6.60
CA LEU A 116 10.45 -0.96 5.40
C LEU A 116 10.09 -2.46 5.47
N ALA A 117 11.06 -3.32 5.78
CA ALA A 117 10.84 -4.74 5.96
C ALA A 117 9.82 -5.05 7.06
N TRP A 118 9.93 -4.37 8.20
CA TRP A 118 8.99 -4.57 9.30
C TRP A 118 7.61 -3.99 9.01
N ALA A 119 7.52 -2.89 8.24
CA ALA A 119 6.26 -2.34 7.76
C ALA A 119 5.49 -3.34 6.87
N LEU A 120 6.20 -4.12 6.03
CA LEU A 120 5.60 -5.20 5.24
C LEU A 120 4.83 -6.20 6.15
N ILE A 121 5.42 -6.54 7.29
CA ILE A 121 4.89 -7.53 8.24
C ILE A 121 3.78 -6.93 9.09
N VAL A 122 4.05 -5.81 9.78
CA VAL A 122 3.14 -5.19 10.74
C VAL A 122 1.87 -4.67 10.06
N TRP A 123 2.00 -4.07 8.87
CA TRP A 123 0.85 -3.59 8.10
C TRP A 123 0.18 -4.70 7.27
N ARG A 124 0.65 -5.94 7.41
CA ARG A 124 0.14 -7.14 6.74
C ARG A 124 -0.02 -6.91 5.24
N CYS A 125 1.04 -6.46 4.59
CA CYS A 125 1.06 -6.25 3.16
C CYS A 125 0.84 -7.59 2.43
N SER A 126 -0.29 -7.70 1.73
CA SER A 126 -0.72 -8.90 1.03
C SER A 126 -0.18 -8.95 -0.39
N LEU A 127 0.60 -9.99 -0.74
CA LEU A 127 0.99 -10.24 -2.11
C LEU A 127 -0.16 -10.91 -2.87
N VAL A 128 -0.82 -10.16 -3.74
CA VAL A 128 -2.01 -10.61 -4.49
C VAL A 128 -1.80 -10.30 -5.97
N PHE A 129 -1.55 -11.33 -6.77
CA PHE A 129 -1.16 -11.17 -8.18
C PHE A 129 -2.27 -10.57 -9.06
N SER A 130 -3.53 -10.64 -8.64
CA SER A 130 -4.65 -10.00 -9.36
C SER A 130 -4.76 -8.48 -9.11
N SER A 131 -3.89 -7.88 -8.30
CA SER A 131 -3.95 -6.46 -7.95
C SER A 131 -2.58 -5.77 -8.04
N VAL A 132 -2.40 -4.93 -9.06
CA VAL A 132 -1.18 -4.14 -9.26
C VAL A 132 -0.84 -3.26 -8.05
N ASP A 133 -1.84 -2.62 -7.44
CA ASP A 133 -1.62 -1.77 -6.26
C ASP A 133 -1.04 -2.55 -5.08
N LYS A 134 -1.50 -3.79 -4.87
CA LYS A 134 -0.99 -4.69 -3.83
C LYS A 134 0.42 -5.19 -4.16
N ILE A 135 0.67 -5.60 -5.40
CA ILE A 135 2.00 -6.00 -5.86
C ILE A 135 3.00 -4.86 -5.64
N VAL A 136 2.68 -3.64 -6.12
CA VAL A 136 3.57 -2.49 -5.99
C VAL A 136 3.80 -2.13 -4.52
N SER A 137 2.76 -2.23 -3.68
CA SER A 137 2.90 -2.02 -2.24
C SER A 137 3.86 -3.02 -1.59
N VAL A 138 3.78 -4.31 -1.93
CA VAL A 138 4.71 -5.32 -1.41
C VAL A 138 6.13 -5.06 -1.92
N PHE A 139 6.29 -4.81 -3.22
CA PHE A 139 7.60 -4.72 -3.84
C PHE A 139 8.41 -3.51 -3.39
N ILE A 140 7.79 -2.36 -3.12
CA ILE A 140 8.46 -1.17 -2.55
C ILE A 140 9.05 -1.46 -1.15
N HIS A 141 8.51 -2.43 -0.42
CA HIS A 141 9.03 -2.82 0.90
C HIS A 141 9.95 -4.05 0.84
N LEU A 142 9.70 -4.98 -0.08
CA LEU A 142 10.39 -6.27 -0.17
C LEU A 142 11.65 -6.20 -1.05
N LEU A 143 11.55 -5.61 -2.24
CA LEU A 143 12.64 -5.66 -3.23
C LEU A 143 13.92 -4.97 -2.78
N PRO A 144 13.91 -3.79 -2.13
CA PRO A 144 15.14 -3.16 -1.67
C PRO A 144 15.97 -4.10 -0.79
N GLY A 145 15.32 -4.82 0.12
CA GLY A 145 16.00 -5.78 0.99
C GLY A 145 16.68 -6.91 0.22
N LEU A 146 16.01 -7.44 -0.80
CA LEU A 146 16.59 -8.45 -1.70
C LEU A 146 17.78 -7.90 -2.50
N VAL A 147 17.70 -6.67 -2.99
CA VAL A 147 18.81 -6.00 -3.70
C VAL A 147 20.02 -5.83 -2.78
N PHE A 148 19.82 -5.30 -1.57
CA PHE A 148 20.92 -5.12 -0.63
C PHE A 148 21.46 -6.45 -0.09
N PHE A 149 20.63 -7.49 -0.02
CA PHE A 149 21.07 -8.87 0.24
C PHE A 149 21.99 -9.40 -0.85
N THR A 150 21.63 -9.27 -2.13
CA THR A 150 22.46 -9.78 -3.24
C THR A 150 23.79 -9.03 -3.33
N ILE A 151 23.78 -7.71 -3.17
CA ILE A 151 25.02 -6.90 -3.17
C ILE A 151 25.92 -7.30 -2.00
N ARG A 152 25.37 -7.52 -0.80
CA ARG A 152 26.16 -7.85 0.39
C ARG A 152 26.84 -9.22 0.32
N TRP A 153 26.14 -10.22 -0.21
CA TRP A 153 26.51 -11.63 -0.05
C TRP A 153 26.83 -12.36 -1.36
N TRP A 154 26.47 -11.81 -2.52
CA TRP A 154 26.46 -12.56 -3.78
C TRP A 154 26.95 -11.79 -5.02
N ASP A 155 27.64 -10.65 -4.89
CA ASP A 155 28.17 -9.95 -6.07
C ASP A 155 29.70 -10.07 -6.23
N PRO A 156 30.23 -11.14 -6.88
CA PRO A 156 31.67 -11.36 -7.09
C PRO A 156 32.39 -10.25 -7.88
N GLU A 157 31.73 -9.56 -8.82
CA GLU A 157 32.39 -8.44 -9.54
C GLU A 157 32.52 -7.22 -8.63
N PHE A 158 31.51 -7.00 -7.80
CA PHE A 158 31.51 -5.93 -6.82
C PHE A 158 32.54 -6.22 -5.72
N PHE A 159 32.67 -7.48 -5.28
CA PHE A 159 33.80 -7.90 -4.44
C PHE A 159 35.14 -7.57 -5.11
N GLY A 160 35.37 -8.00 -6.36
CA GLY A 160 36.62 -7.73 -7.08
C GLY A 160 36.97 -6.23 -7.25
N ALA A 161 35.99 -5.37 -7.54
CA ALA A 161 36.20 -3.93 -7.70
C ALA A 161 36.36 -3.15 -6.38
N MET A 162 36.02 -3.76 -5.23
CA MET A 162 36.09 -3.15 -3.90
C MET A 162 37.12 -3.79 -2.97
N HIS A 163 37.89 -4.77 -3.48
CA HIS A 163 39.11 -5.26 -2.86
C HIS A 163 40.30 -4.54 -3.51
N PRO A 164 40.87 -3.49 -2.87
CA PRO A 164 42.19 -3.00 -3.28
C PRO A 164 43.18 -4.17 -3.28
N GLU A 165 44.08 -4.21 -4.28
CA GLU A 165 45.13 -5.23 -4.34
C GLU A 165 45.86 -5.34 -2.99
N GLY A 166 45.92 -6.55 -2.44
CA GLY A 166 46.54 -6.83 -1.13
C GLY A 166 45.57 -6.93 0.06
N THR A 167 44.26 -6.73 -0.13
CA THR A 167 43.26 -7.02 0.92
C THR A 167 42.74 -8.47 0.79
N PRO A 168 42.59 -9.22 1.91
CA PRO A 168 42.09 -10.60 1.84
C PRO A 168 40.67 -10.63 1.30
N GLU A 169 40.40 -11.54 0.35
CA GLU A 169 39.06 -11.83 -0.15
C GLU A 169 38.14 -12.15 1.05
N ARG A 170 37.07 -11.36 1.21
CA ARG A 170 36.08 -11.57 2.28
C ARG A 170 34.73 -11.84 1.65
N ALA A 171 34.00 -12.79 2.22
CA ALA A 171 32.66 -13.17 1.77
C ALA A 171 31.56 -12.10 2.03
N SER A 172 31.90 -10.91 2.56
CA SER A 172 30.90 -9.89 2.94
C SER A 172 31.42 -8.45 2.86
N TRP A 173 30.63 -7.55 2.28
CA TRP A 173 30.91 -6.11 2.16
C TRP A 173 29.74 -5.27 2.72
N PRO A 174 29.95 -4.08 3.33
CA PRO A 174 31.21 -3.31 3.53
C PRO A 174 32.10 -3.76 4.69
N TYR A 175 33.33 -3.22 4.71
CA TYR A 175 34.36 -3.48 5.72
C TYR A 175 33.94 -2.91 7.09
N VAL A 176 33.84 -3.76 8.10
CA VAL A 176 33.51 -3.33 9.46
C VAL A 176 34.80 -2.90 10.14
N GLU A 177 35.03 -1.58 10.20
CA GLU A 177 36.21 -1.01 10.87
C GLU A 177 36.13 -1.12 12.40
N SER A 178 34.95 -0.83 12.98
CA SER A 178 34.72 -0.88 14.43
C SER A 178 33.24 -1.01 14.78
N GLN A 179 32.94 -1.39 16.03
CA GLN A 179 31.57 -1.38 16.56
C GLN A 179 30.95 0.01 16.48
N SER A 180 31.71 1.06 16.82
CA SER A 180 31.23 2.45 16.73
C SER A 180 30.86 2.80 15.29
N TYR A 181 31.70 2.45 14.31
CA TYR A 181 31.43 2.71 12.89
C TYR A 181 30.11 2.05 12.44
N LEU A 182 29.90 0.81 12.86
CA LEU A 182 28.71 0.04 12.51
C LEU A 182 27.43 0.67 13.08
N TRP A 183 27.42 1.03 14.37
CA TRP A 183 26.29 1.71 14.99
C TRP A 183 26.06 3.12 14.43
N THR A 184 27.11 3.86 14.07
CA THR A 184 26.95 5.17 13.42
C THR A 184 26.18 5.03 12.11
N TRP A 185 26.59 4.12 11.22
CA TRP A 185 26.05 4.06 9.85
C TRP A 185 24.83 3.17 9.67
N LEU A 186 24.61 2.18 10.55
CA LEU A 186 23.39 1.35 10.53
C LEU A 186 22.29 1.83 11.48
N PHE A 187 22.61 2.65 12.48
CA PHE A 187 21.61 3.09 13.47
C PHE A 187 21.46 4.60 13.52
N TRP A 188 22.49 5.34 13.91
CA TRP A 188 22.36 6.79 14.17
C TRP A 188 22.11 7.64 12.93
N VAL A 189 22.89 7.44 11.86
CA VAL A 189 22.72 8.18 10.60
C VAL A 189 21.36 7.88 9.94
N PRO A 190 20.93 6.60 9.83
CA PRO A 190 19.57 6.27 9.38
C PRO A 190 18.49 6.96 10.23
N LEU A 191 18.62 6.96 11.56
CA LEU A 191 17.66 7.65 12.43
C LEU A 191 17.62 9.16 12.21
N ALA A 192 18.78 9.80 12.00
CA ALA A 192 18.84 11.22 11.68
C ALA A 192 18.14 11.53 10.33
N ALA A 193 18.38 10.71 9.31
CA ALA A 193 17.72 10.85 8.01
C ALA A 193 16.20 10.56 8.07
N TYR A 194 15.78 9.59 8.90
CA TYR A 194 14.36 9.38 9.21
C TYR A 194 13.75 10.60 9.92
N PHE A 195 14.44 11.16 10.91
CA PHE A 195 13.98 12.35 11.63
C PHE A 195 13.82 13.55 10.69
N LEU A 196 14.77 13.75 9.76
CA LEU A 196 14.64 14.75 8.72
C LEU A 196 13.37 14.54 7.88
N TRP A 197 13.12 13.31 7.42
CA TRP A 197 11.89 12.97 6.72
C TRP A 197 10.65 13.26 7.58
N GLN A 198 10.66 12.90 8.87
CA GLN A 198 9.55 13.10 9.79
C GLN A 198 9.21 14.60 9.97
N VAL A 199 10.23 15.46 10.08
CA VAL A 199 10.08 16.92 10.14
C VAL A 199 9.51 17.46 8.83
N LEU A 200 10.06 17.04 7.69
CA LEU A 200 9.56 17.45 6.37
C LEU A 200 8.11 17.02 6.15
N TYR A 201 7.75 15.80 6.55
CA TYR A 201 6.40 15.27 6.49
C TYR A 201 5.44 16.13 7.32
N TYR A 202 5.82 16.42 8.57
CA TYR A 202 5.03 17.27 9.47
C TYR A 202 4.81 18.66 8.86
N LEU A 203 5.85 19.30 8.34
CA LEU A 203 5.75 20.61 7.72
C LEU A 203 4.84 20.60 6.48
N ILE A 204 5.00 19.61 5.59
CA ILE A 204 4.19 19.55 4.35
C ILE A 204 2.73 19.24 4.65
N VAL A 205 2.47 18.26 5.52
CA VAL A 205 1.13 17.72 5.74
C VAL A 205 0.36 18.56 6.77
N ASP A 206 0.97 18.80 7.93
CA ASP A 206 0.30 19.41 9.08
C ASP A 206 0.35 20.94 9.08
N VAL A 207 1.38 21.55 8.48
CA VAL A 207 1.49 23.01 8.38
C VAL A 207 0.96 23.50 7.03
N LEU A 208 1.60 23.12 5.92
CA LEU A 208 1.32 23.71 4.60
C LEU A 208 -0.01 23.28 3.99
N ARG A 209 -0.48 22.06 4.28
CA ARG A 209 -1.67 21.48 3.64
C ARG A 209 -2.86 21.30 4.58
N ARG A 210 -2.76 21.77 5.83
CA ARG A 210 -3.82 21.67 6.85
C ARG A 210 -5.19 22.13 6.35
N GLN A 211 -5.24 23.31 5.75
CA GLN A 211 -6.50 23.88 5.23
C GLN A 211 -7.13 23.03 4.13
N ARG A 212 -6.31 22.37 3.29
CA ARG A 212 -6.82 21.47 2.24
C ARG A 212 -7.39 20.18 2.84
N PHE A 213 -6.77 19.64 3.88
CA PHE A 213 -7.30 18.46 4.58
C PHE A 213 -8.59 18.74 5.36
N LEU A 214 -8.73 19.96 5.91
CA LEU A 214 -9.96 20.42 6.55
C LEU A 214 -11.09 20.62 5.53
N ARG A 215 -10.76 21.14 4.33
CA ARG A 215 -11.74 21.41 3.28
C ARG A 215 -12.16 20.17 2.49
N ASP A 216 -11.27 19.19 2.32
CA ASP A 216 -11.55 17.96 1.57
C ASP A 216 -11.29 16.71 2.44
N PRO A 217 -12.33 16.16 3.09
CA PRO A 217 -12.20 14.99 3.94
C PRO A 217 -11.90 13.71 3.16
N GLU A 218 -12.04 13.68 1.84
CA GLU A 218 -11.69 12.52 0.99
C GLU A 218 -10.18 12.36 0.81
N VAL A 219 -9.39 13.41 1.05
CA VAL A 219 -7.93 13.35 0.93
C VAL A 219 -7.35 12.46 2.04
N MET A 220 -6.77 11.33 1.64
CA MET A 220 -6.23 10.34 2.59
C MET A 220 -4.73 10.47 2.81
N THR A 221 -4.33 10.23 4.06
CA THR A 221 -2.95 10.07 4.53
C THR A 221 -2.86 8.78 5.33
N SER A 222 -1.65 8.25 5.51
CA SER A 222 -1.43 7.03 6.29
C SER A 222 -1.94 7.13 7.72
N TYR A 223 -1.78 8.28 8.37
CA TYR A 223 -2.39 8.52 9.67
C TYR A 223 -3.92 8.36 9.66
N ARG A 224 -4.62 9.00 8.70
CA ARG A 224 -6.10 8.95 8.64
C ARG A 224 -6.59 7.54 8.36
N GLU A 225 -5.93 6.81 7.47
CA GLU A 225 -6.32 5.45 7.09
C GLU A 225 -6.06 4.44 8.21
N LEU A 226 -4.88 4.49 8.83
CA LEU A 226 -4.54 3.62 9.96
C LEU A 226 -5.43 3.92 11.16
N SER A 227 -5.72 5.19 11.44
CA SER A 227 -6.65 5.58 12.51
C SER A 227 -8.07 5.07 12.26
N LYS A 228 -8.59 5.19 11.02
CA LYS A 228 -9.89 4.63 10.63
C LYS A 228 -9.93 3.11 10.80
N LYS A 229 -8.88 2.41 10.35
CA LYS A 229 -8.76 0.95 10.49
C LYS A 229 -8.67 0.51 11.94
N ALA A 230 -7.84 1.16 12.74
CA ALA A 230 -7.68 0.87 14.16
C ALA A 230 -9.01 1.10 14.91
N LYS A 231 -9.69 2.22 14.67
CA LYS A 231 -11.01 2.52 15.24
C LYS A 231 -12.04 1.46 14.87
N LYS A 232 -12.11 1.08 13.59
CA LYS A 232 -13.06 0.07 13.10
C LYS A 232 -12.80 -1.31 13.69
N ALA A 233 -11.52 -1.68 13.86
CA ALA A 233 -11.13 -2.98 14.42
C ALA A 233 -11.18 -3.02 15.95
N ASN A 234 -11.34 -1.86 16.63
CA ASN A 234 -11.21 -1.71 18.08
C ASN A 234 -10.01 -2.47 18.68
N ASN A 235 -8.88 -2.41 17.99
CA ASN A 235 -7.71 -3.23 18.28
C ASN A 235 -6.79 -2.57 19.32
N VAL A 236 -5.73 -3.29 19.72
CA VAL A 236 -4.72 -2.80 20.67
C VAL A 236 -4.13 -1.45 20.22
N TRP A 237 -3.90 -1.25 18.92
CA TRP A 237 -3.38 0.01 18.37
C TRP A 237 -4.32 1.20 18.60
N TRP A 238 -5.63 0.99 18.55
CA TRP A 238 -6.62 2.03 18.88
C TRP A 238 -6.58 2.44 20.35
N ARG A 239 -6.39 1.45 21.25
CA ARG A 239 -6.27 1.69 22.69
C ARG A 239 -4.97 2.43 23.01
N VAL A 240 -3.84 1.95 22.49
CA VAL A 240 -2.52 2.55 22.73
C VAL A 240 -2.46 3.97 22.16
N SER A 241 -3.01 4.21 20.96
CA SER A 241 -3.03 5.56 20.39
C SER A 241 -3.88 6.57 21.18
N GLY A 242 -4.79 6.11 22.05
CA GLY A 242 -5.64 6.97 22.89
C GLY A 242 -5.11 7.21 24.31
N LEU A 243 -3.93 6.69 24.68
CA LEU A 243 -3.42 6.78 26.06
C LEU A 243 -3.23 8.21 26.57
N LEU A 244 -2.85 9.16 25.69
CA LEU A 244 -2.73 10.58 26.01
C LEU A 244 -4.02 11.38 25.74
N GLY A 245 -5.15 10.69 25.57
CA GLY A 245 -6.45 11.27 25.22
C GLY A 245 -6.70 11.36 23.70
N ASP A 246 -7.98 11.41 23.32
CA ASP A 246 -8.41 11.36 21.92
C ASP A 246 -7.92 12.55 21.08
N GLN A 247 -7.70 13.70 21.72
CA GLN A 247 -7.18 14.91 21.07
C GLN A 247 -5.71 14.78 20.67
N ASN A 248 -4.94 13.93 21.37
CA ASN A 248 -3.50 13.75 21.17
C ASN A 248 -3.15 12.53 20.31
N ARG A 249 -4.12 11.93 19.62
CA ARG A 249 -3.92 10.72 18.79
C ARG A 249 -2.87 10.90 17.68
N LEU A 250 -2.75 12.11 17.13
CA LEU A 250 -1.70 12.41 16.14
C LEU A 250 -0.31 12.36 16.76
N LEU A 251 -0.12 12.96 17.94
CA LEU A 251 1.14 12.90 18.67
C LEU A 251 1.48 11.45 19.05
N MET A 252 0.50 10.70 19.55
CA MET A 252 0.69 9.28 19.86
C MET A 252 1.07 8.46 18.64
N TYR A 253 0.50 8.76 17.46
CA TYR A 253 0.89 8.10 16.23
C TYR A 253 2.36 8.39 15.88
N ILE A 254 2.80 9.66 15.98
CA ILE A 254 4.21 10.05 15.75
C ILE A 254 5.14 9.33 16.74
N LEU A 255 4.77 9.26 18.02
CA LEU A 255 5.55 8.58 19.05
C LEU A 255 5.65 7.07 18.80
N LEU A 256 4.53 6.41 18.50
CA LEU A 256 4.51 4.98 18.18
C LEU A 256 5.34 4.67 16.93
N GLN A 257 5.25 5.52 15.91
CA GLN A 257 6.04 5.40 14.69
C GLN A 257 7.54 5.61 14.99
N ALA A 258 7.90 6.57 15.85
CA ALA A 258 9.28 6.79 16.26
C ALA A 258 9.84 5.57 17.02
N VAL A 259 9.10 5.02 17.99
CA VAL A 259 9.49 3.80 18.72
C VAL A 259 9.64 2.61 17.76
N PHE A 260 8.69 2.44 16.83
CA PHE A 260 8.75 1.42 15.79
C PHE A 260 10.02 1.56 14.94
N THR A 261 10.35 2.76 14.47
CA THR A 261 11.55 2.99 13.67
C THR A 261 12.81 2.73 14.48
N VAL A 262 12.91 3.21 15.72
CA VAL A 262 14.09 2.95 16.58
C VAL A 262 14.30 1.46 16.79
N ALA A 263 13.24 0.72 17.15
CA ALA A 263 13.33 -0.72 17.39
C ALA A 263 13.72 -1.49 16.12
N THR A 264 13.09 -1.19 14.99
CA THR A 264 13.33 -1.91 13.74
C THR A 264 14.70 -1.59 13.14
N THR A 265 15.16 -0.34 13.26
CA THR A 265 16.52 0.06 12.89
C THR A 265 17.57 -0.63 13.78
N ALA A 266 17.34 -0.77 15.09
CA ALA A 266 18.24 -1.51 15.98
C ALA A 266 18.39 -2.99 15.55
N LEU A 267 17.31 -3.63 15.12
CA LEU A 267 17.32 -5.03 14.65
C LEU A 267 18.15 -5.23 13.37
N THR A 268 18.42 -4.17 12.61
CA THR A 268 19.24 -4.27 11.40
C THR A 268 20.70 -4.58 11.68
N VAL A 269 21.22 -4.16 12.84
CA VAL A 269 22.61 -4.39 13.25
C VAL A 269 22.96 -5.89 13.30
N PRO A 270 22.23 -6.75 14.06
CA PRO A 270 22.50 -8.18 14.06
C PRO A 270 22.19 -8.86 12.71
N ILE A 271 21.19 -8.38 11.96
CA ILE A 271 20.88 -8.89 10.61
C ILE A 271 22.03 -8.62 9.65
N PHE A 272 22.62 -7.43 9.71
CA PHE A 272 23.76 -7.05 8.89
C PHE A 272 24.96 -7.97 9.18
N LEU A 273 25.24 -8.25 10.45
CA LEU A 273 26.41 -9.02 10.86
C LEU A 273 26.36 -10.51 10.51
N SER A 274 25.17 -11.09 10.27
CA SER A 274 25.03 -12.54 10.09
C SER A 274 24.27 -12.92 8.83
N TYR A 275 24.94 -13.65 7.93
CA TYR A 275 24.34 -14.23 6.73
C TYR A 275 23.12 -15.09 7.08
N LYS A 276 23.23 -15.95 8.11
CA LYS A 276 22.14 -16.83 8.53
C LYS A 276 20.91 -16.06 8.99
N LEU A 277 21.10 -15.01 9.82
CA LEU A 277 19.98 -14.15 10.22
C LEU A 277 19.37 -13.43 9.03
N HIS A 278 20.21 -12.91 8.13
CA HIS A 278 19.73 -12.20 6.95
C HIS A 278 18.91 -13.13 6.04
N VAL A 279 19.36 -14.36 5.77
CA VAL A 279 18.60 -15.37 5.01
C VAL A 279 17.26 -15.71 5.69
N VAL A 280 17.28 -16.01 6.99
CA VAL A 280 16.06 -16.31 7.75
C VAL A 280 15.07 -15.15 7.66
N PHE A 281 15.57 -13.92 7.76
CA PHE A 281 14.72 -12.74 7.67
C PHE A 281 14.17 -12.52 6.26
N GLN A 282 14.94 -12.77 5.19
CA GLN A 282 14.41 -12.73 3.81
C GLN A 282 13.27 -13.75 3.61
N ILE A 283 13.47 -14.99 4.05
CA ILE A 283 12.44 -16.04 3.98
C ILE A 283 11.20 -15.60 4.76
N PHE A 284 11.39 -15.11 5.98
CA PHE A 284 10.29 -14.66 6.84
C PHE A 284 9.45 -13.55 6.19
N LYS A 285 10.07 -12.53 5.60
CA LYS A 285 9.37 -11.43 4.89
C LYS A 285 8.54 -11.93 3.72
N VAL A 286 9.13 -12.79 2.89
CA VAL A 286 8.44 -13.38 1.74
C VAL A 286 7.25 -14.23 2.22
N SER A 287 7.47 -15.14 3.17
CA SER A 287 6.42 -15.97 3.76
C SER A 287 5.29 -15.15 4.36
N ALA A 288 5.60 -14.09 5.12
CA ALA A 288 4.59 -13.20 5.69
C ALA A 288 3.72 -12.54 4.61
N SER A 289 4.33 -12.03 3.53
CA SER A 289 3.59 -11.38 2.45
C SER A 289 2.68 -12.34 1.66
N ILE A 290 3.15 -13.58 1.44
CA ILE A 290 2.39 -14.64 0.77
C ILE A 290 1.24 -15.12 1.65
N TRP A 291 1.49 -15.36 2.94
CA TRP A 291 0.47 -15.74 3.91
C TRP A 291 -0.64 -14.69 4.03
N ASN A 292 -0.26 -13.41 4.13
CA ASN A 292 -1.20 -12.29 4.12
C ASN A 292 -1.95 -12.17 2.77
N GLY A 293 -1.30 -12.56 1.67
CA GLY A 293 -1.92 -12.71 0.35
C GLY A 293 -3.03 -13.75 0.35
N GLY A 294 -2.72 -14.96 0.85
CA GLY A 294 -3.69 -16.05 0.99
C GLY A 294 -4.90 -15.66 1.81
N ASN A 295 -4.70 -15.11 3.02
CA ASN A 295 -5.79 -14.65 3.88
C ASN A 295 -6.64 -13.55 3.22
N PHE A 296 -6.01 -12.64 2.46
CA PHE A 296 -6.76 -11.63 1.73
C PHE A 296 -7.67 -12.26 0.66
N MET A 297 -7.17 -13.25 -0.07
CA MET A 297 -7.93 -13.89 -1.13
C MET A 297 -9.06 -14.78 -0.59
N LEU A 298 -8.81 -15.49 0.51
CA LEU A 298 -9.75 -16.46 1.09
C LEU A 298 -10.80 -15.80 2.01
N ASP A 299 -10.43 -14.78 2.78
CA ASP A 299 -11.35 -14.19 3.77
C ASP A 299 -11.85 -12.81 3.35
N VAL A 300 -10.94 -11.95 2.88
CA VAL A 300 -11.28 -10.53 2.68
C VAL A 300 -12.04 -10.32 1.39
N MET A 301 -11.60 -10.90 0.27
CA MET A 301 -12.28 -10.74 -1.01
C MET A 301 -13.72 -11.26 -0.98
N PRO A 302 -14.03 -12.47 -0.49
CA PRO A 302 -15.40 -12.98 -0.49
C PRO A 302 -16.32 -12.13 0.39
N ARG A 303 -15.86 -11.74 1.59
CA ARG A 303 -16.61 -10.84 2.47
C ARG A 303 -16.91 -9.49 1.79
N GLN A 304 -15.97 -8.93 1.04
CA GLN A 304 -16.21 -7.68 0.30
C GLN A 304 -17.24 -7.84 -0.81
N VAL A 305 -17.33 -8.99 -1.46
CA VAL A 305 -18.36 -9.28 -2.46
C VAL A 305 -19.73 -9.37 -1.79
N ILE A 306 -19.85 -10.17 -0.73
CA ILE A 306 -21.10 -10.32 0.04
C ILE A 306 -21.60 -8.96 0.54
N LEU A 307 -20.74 -8.16 1.18
CA LEU A 307 -21.09 -6.82 1.66
C LEU A 307 -21.51 -5.86 0.55
N LYS A 308 -20.94 -6.00 -0.66
CA LYS A 308 -21.36 -5.19 -1.82
C LYS A 308 -22.72 -5.62 -2.34
N GLU A 309 -22.99 -6.91 -2.35
CA GLU A 309 -24.29 -7.47 -2.76
C GLU A 309 -25.38 -7.09 -1.75
N GLU A 310 -25.13 -7.19 -0.45
CA GLU A 310 -26.04 -6.76 0.61
C GLU A 310 -26.37 -5.26 0.50
N LYS A 311 -25.34 -4.41 0.30
CA LYS A 311 -25.54 -2.97 0.09
C LYS A 311 -26.34 -2.68 -1.18
N LYS A 312 -26.16 -3.48 -2.24
CA LYS A 312 -26.91 -3.33 -3.48
C LYS A 312 -28.38 -3.71 -3.28
N LYS A 313 -28.64 -4.83 -2.58
CA LYS A 313 -30.00 -5.27 -2.22
C LYS A 313 -30.71 -4.25 -1.32
N SER A 314 -30.02 -3.74 -0.30
CA SER A 314 -30.56 -2.68 0.58
C SER A 314 -30.92 -1.41 -0.19
N LYS A 315 -30.06 -0.96 -1.12
CA LYS A 315 -30.35 0.22 -1.96
C LYS A 315 -31.54 0.02 -2.89
N MET A 316 -31.69 -1.18 -3.44
CA MET A 316 -32.81 -1.54 -4.33
C MET A 316 -34.13 -1.66 -3.54
N SER A 317 -34.07 -2.12 -2.29
CA SER A 317 -35.23 -2.18 -1.37
C SER A 317 -35.66 -0.81 -0.82
N THR A 318 -34.84 0.24 -0.93
CA THR A 318 -35.16 1.61 -0.48
C THR A 318 -35.59 2.54 -1.61
N VAL A 319 -35.79 2.06 -2.83
CA VAL A 319 -36.55 2.81 -3.84
C VAL A 319 -38.02 2.51 -3.54
N PRO A 320 -38.81 3.44 -2.99
CA PRO A 320 -40.23 3.22 -2.85
C PRO A 320 -40.79 3.07 -4.25
N ASP A 321 -41.63 2.04 -4.41
CA ASP A 321 -42.45 1.85 -5.59
C ASP A 321 -43.29 3.12 -5.77
N GLN A 322 -42.96 3.94 -6.76
CA GLN A 322 -43.74 5.12 -7.15
C GLN A 322 -45.00 4.70 -7.95
N SER A 323 -45.56 3.54 -7.65
CA SER A 323 -46.77 3.01 -8.29
C SER A 323 -48.00 3.01 -7.37
N ASP A 324 -47.86 3.29 -6.07
CA ASP A 324 -49.00 3.29 -5.13
C ASP A 324 -49.61 4.69 -4.84
N GLU A 325 -49.14 5.77 -5.47
CA GLU A 325 -49.71 7.12 -5.27
C GLU A 325 -50.60 7.61 -6.43
N ILE A 326 -50.82 6.80 -7.48
CA ILE A 326 -51.70 7.17 -8.60
C ILE A 326 -53.11 6.58 -8.46
N SER A 327 -53.30 5.50 -7.70
CA SER A 327 -54.62 4.83 -7.60
C SER A 327 -55.61 5.46 -6.62
N LEU A 328 -55.20 6.47 -5.84
CA LEU A 328 -56.07 7.15 -4.88
C LEU A 328 -56.52 8.56 -5.30
N HIS A 329 -56.03 9.10 -6.42
CA HIS A 329 -56.39 10.45 -6.87
C HIS A 329 -57.36 10.49 -8.06
N GLU A 330 -57.68 9.34 -8.67
CA GLU A 330 -58.59 9.28 -9.82
C GLU A 330 -60.06 8.97 -9.45
N SER A 331 -60.35 8.52 -8.22
CA SER A 331 -61.74 8.26 -7.78
C SER A 331 -62.46 9.47 -7.16
N ALA A 332 -61.81 10.63 -7.01
CA ALA A 332 -62.38 11.81 -6.36
C ALA A 332 -62.81 12.94 -7.32
N THR A 333 -62.71 12.74 -8.64
CA THR A 333 -62.93 13.81 -9.63
C THR A 333 -64.08 13.55 -10.61
N GLU A 334 -65.02 12.65 -10.30
CA GLU A 334 -66.19 12.36 -11.15
C GLU A 334 -67.57 12.51 -10.49
N THR A 335 -67.67 13.07 -9.28
CA THR A 335 -68.96 13.27 -8.61
C THR A 335 -69.13 14.67 -8.04
N ASN A 336 -69.18 15.69 -8.91
CA ASN A 336 -69.75 17.01 -8.54
C ASN A 336 -70.03 17.94 -9.74
N ASN A 337 -70.79 17.48 -10.74
CA ASN A 337 -71.39 18.42 -11.71
C ASN A 337 -72.65 17.84 -12.36
N THR A 338 -73.74 17.76 -11.59
CA THR A 338 -75.10 17.74 -12.13
C THR A 338 -76.10 18.15 -11.03
N SER A 339 -77.07 18.99 -11.40
CA SER A 339 -78.29 19.38 -10.63
C SER A 339 -78.00 20.35 -9.46
N GLU A 340 -78.62 21.52 -9.27
CA GLU A 340 -79.95 22.05 -9.60
C GLU A 340 -79.92 23.58 -9.37
N THR A 341 -80.57 24.37 -10.22
CA THR A 341 -81.36 25.54 -9.77
C THR A 341 -82.28 26.00 -10.90
N VAL A 342 -83.58 25.74 -10.72
CA VAL A 342 -84.68 26.19 -11.57
C VAL A 342 -85.57 27.12 -10.73
N HIS A 343 -85.84 28.30 -11.31
CA HIS A 343 -86.92 29.30 -11.06
C HIS A 343 -87.09 29.87 -9.64
N SER A 344 -87.26 31.19 -9.46
CA SER A 344 -88.46 31.95 -9.86
C SER A 344 -88.33 33.46 -9.54
N GLU A 345 -89.07 34.26 -10.31
CA GLU A 345 -89.40 35.70 -10.20
C GLU A 345 -88.35 36.79 -10.50
#